data_AF-A0A7W7VEZ9-F1
#
_entry.id   AF-A0A7W7VEZ9-F1
#
_cell.length_a   1.000
_cell.length_b   1.000
_cell.length_c   1.000
_cell.angle_alpha   90.00
_cell.angle_beta   90.00
_cell.angle_gamma   90.00
#
_symmetry.space_group_name_H-M   'P 1'
#
loop_
_entity.id
_entity.type
_entity.pdbx_description
1 polymer ?
#
loop_
_entity_poly.entity_id
_entity_poly.type
_entity_poly.pdbx_seq_one_letter_code
_entity_poly.pdbx_strand_id
1 'polypeptide(L)'
;MTLNSNAAHGEHSGFRGRSDVEWADPDFTVRVAGVDDLLRIQRENVEHERTRRWSSENALLRQVSSVAGVFLCPMLRNEAVGPEPESYRCWAWFVLGTDEGTQGVTLLDVGKDIFDALPELYSPTELRRVIKVTMARVMLGSRFENMW
;
A
#
# COMPACT_ATOMS: atom_id res chain seq x y z
N MET A 1 40.02 -6.67 -42.37
CA MET A 1 40.75 -6.26 -41.16
C MET A 1 39.94 -5.16 -40.51
N THR A 2 39.18 -5.50 -39.50
CA THR A 2 38.18 -4.63 -38.85
C THR A 2 38.85 -3.93 -37.68
N LEU A 3 38.84 -2.59 -37.66
CA LEU A 3 39.24 -1.82 -36.48
C LEU A 3 37.98 -1.19 -35.88
N ASN A 4 37.63 -1.70 -34.70
CA ASN A 4 36.62 -1.17 -33.80
C ASN A 4 37.09 0.17 -33.24
N SER A 5 36.26 1.20 -33.36
CA SER A 5 36.37 2.44 -32.61
C SER A 5 35.22 2.51 -31.62
N ASN A 6 35.48 2.06 -30.40
CA ASN A 6 34.65 2.34 -29.22
C ASN A 6 34.67 3.83 -28.92
N ALA A 7 33.51 4.47 -28.85
CA ALA A 7 33.17 5.50 -27.88
C ALA A 7 31.73 5.96 -28.11
N ALA A 8 30.77 5.17 -27.64
CA ALA A 8 29.46 5.72 -27.27
C ALA A 8 29.48 5.87 -25.75
N HIS A 9 29.61 7.11 -25.29
CA HIS A 9 29.30 7.48 -23.91
C HIS A 9 27.84 7.11 -23.64
N GLY A 10 27.64 6.01 -22.93
CA GLY A 10 26.39 5.72 -22.26
C GLY A 10 26.28 6.66 -21.07
N GLU A 11 25.61 7.79 -21.26
CA GLU A 11 25.03 8.54 -20.15
C GLU A 11 24.08 7.59 -19.41
N HIS A 12 24.52 7.05 -18.28
CA HIS A 12 23.64 6.44 -17.29
C HIS A 12 22.80 7.56 -16.65
N SER A 13 21.83 8.06 -17.40
CA SER A 13 20.67 8.74 -16.86
C SER A 13 19.92 7.72 -15.99
N GLY A 14 20.08 7.84 -14.67
CA GLY A 14 19.49 6.95 -13.68
C GLY A 14 17.97 7.04 -13.71
N PHE A 15 17.34 6.29 -14.62
CA PHE A 15 15.93 5.99 -14.52
C PHE A 15 15.74 5.13 -13.27
N ARG A 16 15.15 5.72 -12.21
CA ARG A 16 14.53 4.93 -11.14
C ARG A 16 13.36 4.18 -11.80
N GLY A 17 13.60 2.93 -12.17
CA GLY A 17 12.63 2.08 -12.84
C GLY A 17 11.42 1.81 -11.95
N ARG A 18 10.27 1.61 -12.58
CA ARG A 18 9.16 0.89 -11.97
C ARG A 18 8.89 -0.35 -12.80
N SER A 19 8.66 -1.47 -12.13
CA SER A 19 8.21 -2.71 -12.77
C SER A 19 6.85 -3.12 -12.21
N ASP A 20 6.01 -3.69 -13.07
CA ASP A 20 4.69 -4.19 -12.69
C ASP A 20 4.83 -5.44 -11.80
N VAL A 21 3.91 -5.60 -10.84
CA VAL A 21 3.76 -6.83 -10.08
C VAL A 21 2.67 -7.68 -10.73
N GLU A 22 3.06 -8.82 -11.29
CA GLU A 22 2.14 -9.76 -11.92
C GLU A 22 1.63 -10.80 -10.92
N TRP A 23 0.50 -11.44 -11.23
CA TRP A 23 -0.09 -12.48 -10.36
C TRP A 23 0.87 -13.63 -10.02
N ALA A 24 1.79 -13.96 -10.94
CA ALA A 24 2.77 -15.03 -10.74
C ALA A 24 3.97 -14.60 -9.89
N ASP A 25 4.11 -13.32 -9.61
CA ASP A 25 5.24 -12.79 -8.87
C ASP A 25 5.13 -13.14 -7.38
N PRO A 26 6.26 -13.42 -6.71
CA PRO A 26 6.28 -13.65 -5.25
C PRO A 26 5.82 -12.43 -4.45
N ASP A 27 5.91 -11.23 -5.03
CA ASP A 27 5.47 -9.98 -4.39
C ASP A 27 3.96 -9.78 -4.48
N PHE A 28 3.24 -10.59 -5.27
CA PHE A 28 1.79 -10.56 -5.35
C PHE A 28 1.18 -11.17 -4.07
N THR A 29 1.25 -10.40 -2.98
CA THR A 29 0.73 -10.76 -1.66
C THR A 29 -0.23 -9.69 -1.17
N VAL A 30 -1.19 -10.10 -0.34
CA VAL A 30 -2.11 -9.17 0.33
C VAL A 30 -1.70 -9.04 1.78
N ARG A 31 -1.34 -7.82 2.19
CA ARG A 31 -0.98 -7.48 3.57
C ARG A 31 -2.10 -6.69 4.24
N VAL A 32 -2.18 -6.75 5.58
CA VAL A 32 -3.17 -5.98 6.36
C VAL A 32 -2.45 -4.94 7.21
N ALA A 33 -2.81 -3.68 7.03
CA ALA A 33 -2.33 -2.55 7.82
C ALA A 33 -3.40 -2.06 8.80
N GLY A 34 -3.03 -1.88 10.06
CA GLY A 34 -3.81 -1.18 11.07
C GLY A 34 -3.59 0.33 11.03
N VAL A 35 -4.25 1.07 11.93
CA VAL A 35 -4.12 2.54 12.00
C VAL A 35 -2.68 2.97 12.27
N ASP A 36 -1.98 2.31 13.20
CA ASP A 36 -0.60 2.62 13.55
C ASP A 36 0.36 2.38 12.37
N ASP A 37 0.12 1.33 11.59
CA ASP A 37 0.90 1.04 10.38
C ASP A 37 0.69 2.12 9.32
N LEU A 38 -0.56 2.58 9.13
CA LEU A 38 -0.87 3.65 8.17
C LEU A 38 -0.23 4.99 8.58
N LEU A 39 -0.19 5.29 9.88
CA LEU A 39 0.55 6.44 10.40
C LEU A 39 2.05 6.30 10.13
N ARG A 40 2.62 5.11 10.35
CA ARG A 40 4.02 4.82 10.04
C ARG A 40 4.33 5.00 8.54
N ILE A 41 3.48 4.46 7.67
CA ILE A 41 3.57 4.61 6.20
C ILE A 41 3.50 6.09 5.82
N GLN A 42 2.59 6.86 6.42
CA GLN A 42 2.47 8.29 6.13
C GLN A 42 3.72 9.07 6.53
N ARG A 43 4.32 8.77 7.69
CA ARG A 43 5.58 9.40 8.15
C ARG A 43 6.73 9.06 7.22
N GLU A 44 6.90 7.78 6.88
CA GLU A 44 7.94 7.34 5.94
C GLU A 44 7.77 8.04 4.58
N ASN A 45 6.54 8.17 4.09
CA ASN A 45 6.29 8.88 2.82
C ASN A 45 6.65 10.38 2.90
N VAL A 46 6.54 11.01 4.06
CA VAL A 46 7.04 12.39 4.27
C VAL A 46 8.58 12.40 4.25
N GLU A 47 9.21 11.50 5.00
CA GLU A 47 10.67 11.43 5.15
C GLU A 47 11.38 11.13 3.84
N HIS A 48 10.78 10.29 3.00
CA HIS A 48 11.33 9.88 1.71
C HIS A 48 10.76 10.67 0.52
N GLU A 49 10.06 11.78 0.77
CA GLU A 49 9.45 12.65 -0.27
C GLU A 49 8.53 11.89 -1.27
N ARG A 50 7.89 10.81 -0.81
CA ARG A 50 6.96 9.99 -1.61
C ARG A 50 5.55 10.59 -1.62
N THR A 51 4.70 10.08 -2.50
CA THR A 51 3.33 10.61 -2.65
C THR A 51 2.51 10.35 -1.38
N ARG A 52 1.96 11.42 -0.80
CA ARG A 52 1.08 11.32 0.38
C ARG A 52 -0.38 11.26 -0.04
N ARG A 53 -1.12 10.28 0.49
CA ARG A 53 -2.57 10.22 0.29
C ARG A 53 -3.34 11.22 1.16
N TRP A 54 -2.86 11.42 2.39
CA TRP A 54 -3.44 12.32 3.37
C TRP A 54 -2.55 13.54 3.58
N SER A 55 -3.17 14.71 3.73
CA SER A 55 -2.47 15.97 3.97
C SER A 55 -1.86 16.06 5.36
N SER A 56 -2.37 15.30 6.33
CA SER A 56 -1.88 15.23 7.71
C SER A 56 -2.30 13.91 8.37
N GLU A 57 -1.66 13.57 9.51
CA GLU A 57 -2.05 12.42 10.32
C GLU A 57 -3.50 12.55 10.83
N ASN A 58 -3.93 13.77 11.18
CA ASN A 58 -5.32 14.03 11.57
C ASN A 58 -6.31 13.75 10.42
N ALA A 59 -5.93 14.03 9.17
CA ALA A 59 -6.76 13.70 8.02
C ALA A 59 -6.84 12.19 7.78
N LEU A 60 -5.74 11.46 8.01
CA LEU A 60 -5.73 10.00 8.01
C LEU A 60 -6.66 9.47 9.11
N LEU A 61 -6.47 9.88 10.35
CA LEU A 61 -7.22 9.36 11.50
C LEU A 61 -8.72 9.57 11.34
N ARG A 62 -9.18 10.72 10.85
CA ARG A 62 -10.62 10.95 10.58
C ARG A 62 -11.20 9.97 9.56
N GLN A 63 -10.39 9.46 8.64
CA GLN A 63 -10.84 8.56 7.59
C GLN A 63 -10.73 7.08 7.98
N VAL A 64 -9.72 6.71 8.79
CA VAL A 64 -9.43 5.30 9.10
C VAL A 64 -9.65 4.89 10.55
N SER A 65 -10.07 5.80 11.44
CA SER A 65 -10.29 5.47 12.86
C SER A 65 -11.37 4.39 13.08
N SER A 66 -12.34 4.30 12.18
CA SER A 66 -13.44 3.32 12.24
C SER A 66 -13.23 2.11 11.33
N VAL A 67 -12.13 2.05 10.56
CA VAL A 67 -11.88 0.90 9.68
C VAL A 67 -11.16 -0.21 10.44
N ALA A 68 -11.62 -1.45 10.27
CA ALA A 68 -11.02 -2.59 10.96
C ALA A 68 -9.63 -2.99 10.42
N GLY A 69 -9.23 -2.44 9.28
CA GLY A 69 -7.95 -2.66 8.62
C GLY A 69 -7.97 -2.18 7.16
N VAL A 70 -6.79 -1.86 6.63
CA VAL A 70 -6.56 -1.54 5.22
C VAL A 70 -5.81 -2.71 4.58
N PHE A 71 -6.34 -3.25 3.49
CA PHE A 71 -5.65 -4.26 2.72
C PHE A 71 -4.72 -3.61 1.71
N LEU A 72 -3.48 -4.07 1.65
CA LEU A 72 -2.44 -3.58 0.75
C LEU A 72 -2.03 -4.69 -0.21
N CYS A 73 -2.05 -4.40 -1.51
CA CYS A 73 -1.58 -5.32 -2.55
C CYS A 73 -0.65 -4.57 -3.51
N PRO A 74 0.61 -5.01 -3.68
CA PRO A 74 1.53 -4.40 -4.63
C PRO A 74 0.98 -4.41 -6.06
N MET A 75 1.16 -3.29 -6.75
CA MET A 75 0.89 -3.13 -8.18
C MET A 75 2.18 -2.80 -8.94
N LEU A 76 3.05 -2.00 -8.33
CA LEU A 76 4.36 -1.67 -8.89
C LEU A 76 5.45 -1.85 -7.83
N ARG A 77 6.62 -2.27 -8.30
CA ARG A 77 7.90 -2.15 -7.61
C ARG A 77 8.50 -0.79 -7.94
N ASN A 78 8.85 -0.01 -6.92
CA ASN A 78 9.69 1.17 -7.09
C ASN A 78 11.14 0.73 -6.88
N GLU A 79 11.90 0.59 -7.95
CA GLU A 79 13.25 0.04 -7.92
C GLU A 79 14.26 1.07 -7.38
N ALA A 80 15.15 0.59 -6.51
CA ALA A 80 16.42 1.25 -6.23
C ALA A 80 17.52 0.64 -7.12
N VAL A 81 18.76 1.10 -6.95
CA VAL A 81 19.95 0.64 -7.71
C VAL A 81 20.23 -0.87 -7.53
N GLY A 82 19.51 -1.57 -6.65
CA GLY A 82 19.68 -2.99 -6.31
C GLY A 82 18.61 -3.92 -6.87
N PRO A 83 18.74 -5.23 -6.59
CA PRO A 83 17.84 -6.28 -7.11
C PRO A 83 16.46 -6.30 -6.45
N GLU A 84 16.30 -5.63 -5.31
CA GLU A 84 15.05 -5.58 -4.56
C GLU A 84 14.42 -4.17 -4.64
N PRO A 85 13.08 -4.09 -4.65
CA PRO A 85 12.39 -2.81 -4.64
C PRO A 85 12.63 -2.06 -3.32
N GLU A 86 12.80 -0.74 -3.39
CA GLU A 86 12.88 0.14 -2.21
C GLU A 86 11.50 0.29 -1.55
N SER A 87 10.46 0.29 -2.39
CA SER A 87 9.08 0.42 -1.97
C SER A 87 8.14 -0.20 -3.00
N TYR A 88 6.91 -0.43 -2.60
CA TYR A 88 5.83 -0.84 -3.48
C TYR A 88 4.84 0.31 -3.64
N ARG A 89 4.27 0.46 -4.84
CA ARG A 89 3.00 1.15 -4.99
C ARG A 89 1.89 0.13 -4.86
N CYS A 90 1.11 0.23 -3.80
CA CYS A 90 0.05 -0.70 -3.45
C CYS A 90 -1.32 -0.13 -3.77
N TRP A 91 -2.22 -1.01 -4.22
CA TRP A 91 -3.64 -0.80 -3.98
C TRP A 91 -3.91 -0.88 -2.49
N ALA A 92 -4.65 0.10 -1.98
CA ALA A 92 -5.10 0.18 -0.60
C ALA A 92 -6.63 0.14 -0.59
N TRP A 93 -7.19 -0.93 -0.03
CA TRP A 93 -8.62 -1.16 0.08
C TRP A 93 -9.08 -1.04 1.52
N PHE A 94 -10.10 -0.21 1.75
CA PHE A 94 -10.77 -0.12 3.04
C PHE A 94 -12.26 0.17 2.87
N VAL A 95 -13.04 -0.30 3.84
CA VAL A 95 -14.48 -0.02 3.92
C VAL A 95 -14.66 1.13 4.89
N LEU A 96 -15.14 2.27 4.41
CA LEU A 96 -15.43 3.42 5.27
C LEU A 96 -16.68 3.13 6.11
N GLY A 97 -16.63 3.54 7.38
CA GLY A 97 -17.71 3.38 8.35
C GLY A 97 -18.96 4.24 8.11
N THR A 98 -19.03 4.98 7.01
CA THR A 98 -20.12 5.94 6.76
C THR A 98 -21.36 5.26 6.17
N ASP A 99 -22.54 5.80 6.48
CA ASP A 99 -23.88 5.28 6.13
C ASP A 99 -24.13 4.96 4.64
N GLU A 100 -23.25 5.39 3.73
CA GLU A 100 -23.36 5.12 2.29
C GLU A 100 -22.39 4.06 1.76
N GLY A 101 -21.79 3.22 2.61
CA GLY A 101 -21.06 2.02 2.17
C GLY A 101 -19.92 2.29 1.17
N THR A 102 -19.31 3.47 1.24
CA THR A 102 -18.27 3.91 0.31
C THR A 102 -17.03 3.03 0.46
N GLN A 103 -16.81 2.14 -0.50
CA GLN A 103 -15.57 1.39 -0.64
C GLN A 103 -14.48 2.35 -1.10
N GLY A 104 -13.50 2.61 -0.24
CA GLY A 104 -12.36 3.46 -0.57
C GLY A 104 -11.25 2.61 -1.18
N VAL A 105 -11.04 2.74 -2.49
CA VAL A 105 -9.84 2.24 -3.16
C VAL A 105 -8.92 3.42 -3.41
N THR A 106 -7.66 3.31 -3.01
CA THR A 106 -6.63 4.33 -3.29
C THR A 106 -5.29 3.67 -3.56
N LEU A 107 -4.31 4.44 -4.03
CA LEU A 107 -2.93 4.03 -4.11
C LEU A 107 -2.13 4.58 -2.93
N LEU A 108 -1.20 3.78 -2.42
CA LEU A 108 -0.22 4.17 -1.40
C LEU A 108 1.17 3.66 -1.80
N ASP A 109 2.18 4.52 -1.67
CA ASP A 109 3.56 4.05 -1.68
C ASP A 109 3.90 3.53 -0.27
N VAL A 110 4.57 2.38 -0.18
CA VAL A 110 4.89 1.68 1.08
C VAL A 110 6.32 1.17 0.99
N GLY A 111 7.20 1.57 1.92
CA GLY A 111 8.56 1.04 2.00
C GLY A 111 8.57 -0.48 2.15
N LYS A 112 9.52 -1.14 1.50
CA LYS A 112 9.64 -2.60 1.52
C LYS A 112 9.72 -3.14 2.95
N ASP A 113 10.52 -2.53 3.80
CA ASP A 113 10.68 -2.92 5.21
C ASP A 113 9.37 -2.85 6.00
N ILE A 114 8.55 -1.83 5.74
CA ILE A 114 7.23 -1.73 6.35
C ILE A 114 6.33 -2.83 5.80
N PHE A 115 6.29 -2.98 4.48
CA PHE A 115 5.42 -3.95 3.82
C PHE A 115 5.69 -5.39 4.28
N ASP A 116 6.95 -5.79 4.35
CA ASP A 116 7.35 -7.15 4.74
C ASP A 116 7.01 -7.46 6.20
N ALA A 117 6.99 -6.44 7.07
CA ALA A 117 6.62 -6.57 8.48
C ALA A 117 5.10 -6.67 8.71
N LEU A 118 4.28 -6.33 7.71
CA LEU A 118 2.82 -6.41 7.84
C LEU A 118 2.34 -7.87 7.81
N PRO A 119 1.28 -8.20 8.57
CA PRO A 119 0.63 -9.50 8.48
C PRO A 119 0.18 -9.83 7.05
N GLU A 120 0.61 -10.99 6.55
CA GLU A 120 0.22 -11.51 5.25
C GLU A 120 -1.06 -12.36 5.34
N LEU A 121 -1.94 -12.21 4.35
CA LEU A 121 -3.10 -13.07 4.17
C LEU A 121 -2.77 -14.18 3.19
N TYR A 122 -2.50 -15.36 3.73
CA TYR A 122 -2.04 -16.53 2.95
C TYR A 122 -3.16 -17.25 2.19
N SER A 123 -4.43 -17.09 2.56
CA SER A 123 -5.53 -17.82 1.90
C SER A 123 -6.73 -16.96 1.49
N PRO A 124 -7.41 -17.31 0.38
CA PRO A 124 -8.69 -16.70 -0.01
C PRO A 124 -9.77 -16.80 1.07
N THR A 125 -9.70 -17.83 1.92
CA THR A 125 -10.59 -18.01 3.07
C THR A 125 -10.32 -16.98 4.15
N GLU A 126 -9.05 -16.70 4.45
CA GLU A 126 -8.65 -15.63 5.35
C GLU A 126 -9.04 -14.27 4.79
N LEU A 127 -8.79 -14.01 3.50
CA LEU A 127 -9.24 -12.78 2.85
C LEU A 127 -10.75 -12.58 2.98
N ARG A 128 -11.55 -13.62 2.68
CA ARG A 128 -13.02 -13.59 2.87
C ARG A 128 -13.41 -13.39 4.34
N ARG A 129 -12.69 -13.99 5.28
CA ARG A 129 -12.95 -13.85 6.71
C ARG A 129 -12.65 -12.42 7.18
N VAL A 130 -11.50 -11.87 6.82
CA VAL A 130 -11.11 -10.51 7.21
C VAL A 130 -12.04 -9.50 6.56
N ILE A 131 -12.38 -9.64 5.28
CA ILE A 131 -13.39 -8.77 4.63
C ILE A 131 -14.72 -8.84 5.39
N LYS A 132 -15.22 -10.04 5.72
CA LYS A 132 -16.48 -10.20 6.48
C LYS A 132 -16.41 -9.56 7.86
N VAL A 133 -15.32 -9.74 8.61
CA VAL A 133 -15.13 -9.14 9.94
C VAL A 133 -15.02 -7.62 9.84
N THR A 134 -14.29 -7.10 8.85
CA THR A 134 -14.16 -5.67 8.57
C THR A 134 -15.51 -5.05 8.25
N MET A 135 -16.29 -5.68 7.37
CA MET A 135 -17.65 -5.22 7.04
C MET A 135 -18.60 -5.30 8.25
N ALA A 136 -18.53 -6.37 9.05
CA ALA A 136 -19.36 -6.49 10.24
C ALA A 136 -19.05 -5.40 11.28
N ARG A 137 -17.76 -5.06 11.48
CA ARG A 137 -17.35 -3.97 12.38
C ARG A 137 -17.83 -2.61 11.89
N VAL A 138 -17.73 -2.34 10.59
CA VAL A 138 -18.28 -1.12 9.98
C VAL A 138 -19.79 -1.02 10.22
N MET A 139 -20.53 -2.10 9.94
CA MET A 139 -21.99 -2.14 10.06
C MET A 139 -22.50 -2.11 11.52
N LEU A 140 -21.69 -2.54 12.48
CA LEU A 140 -22.02 -2.51 13.91
C LEU A 140 -21.53 -1.22 14.58
N GLY A 141 -20.45 -0.62 14.11
CA GLY A 141 -19.93 0.67 14.58
C GLY A 141 -20.89 1.82 14.27
N SER A 142 -21.50 1.83 13.08
CA SER A 142 -22.54 2.80 12.69
C SER A 142 -23.84 2.66 13.50
N ARG A 143 -24.04 1.54 14.21
CA ARG A 143 -25.23 1.30 15.05
C ARG A 143 -25.16 1.90 16.45
N PHE A 144 -23.98 2.34 16.92
CA PHE A 144 -23.82 2.90 18.26
C PHE A 144 -23.62 4.43 18.30
N GLU A 145 -23.35 5.08 17.16
CA GLU A 145 -23.23 6.55 17.11
C GLU A 145 -24.58 7.29 16.95
N ASN A 146 -25.68 6.57 16.68
CA ASN A 146 -27.03 7.15 16.55
C ASN A 146 -27.89 7.02 17.82
N MET A 147 -27.27 6.80 18.98
CA MET A 147 -28.00 6.59 20.24
C MET A 147 -27.50 7.48 21.38
N TRP A 148 -27.22 8.76 21.10
CA TRP A 148 -27.16 9.85 22.07
C TRP A 148 -27.56 11.18 21.43
#